data_AF-A0A329NU55-F1
#
_entry.id   AF-A0A329NU55-F1
#
_cell.length_a   1.000
_cell.length_b   1.000
_cell.length_c   1.000
_cell.angle_alpha   90.00
_cell.angle_beta   90.00
_cell.angle_gamma   90.00
#
_symmetry.space_group_name_H-M   'P 1'
#
loop_
_entity.id
_entity.type
_entity.pdbx_description
1 polymer ?
#
loop_
_entity_poly.entity_id
_entity_poly.type
_entity_poly.pdbx_seq_one_letter_code
_entity_poly.pdbx_strand_id
1 'polypeptide(L)'
;MQSVRDRSHWNSANIKPVDPVTLGLSTQIELDAAVQKAVATSGLGFTNEPDPDARLYASACGSCHYNSGPQPLAARPELALNSALTLPEPTNFIQVVLKGVGLGEGMPNVMMPGFEKALSDDDVARLAVYLRRTRTDLPPWTDVESKVAAIRAQASAAP
;
A
#
# COMPACT_ATOMS: atom_id res chain seq x y z
N MET A 1 20.30 -9.42 5.86
CA MET A 1 19.19 -8.79 5.10
C MET A 1 18.11 -9.78 4.68
N GLN A 2 18.44 -11.04 4.37
CA GLN A 2 17.44 -12.07 3.98
C GLN A 2 16.35 -12.29 5.04
N SER A 3 16.71 -12.39 6.32
CA SER A 3 15.75 -12.55 7.43
C SER A 3 14.76 -11.39 7.60
N VAL A 4 15.09 -10.17 7.14
CA VAL A 4 14.15 -9.04 7.12
C VAL A 4 13.16 -9.19 5.96
N ARG A 5 13.63 -9.65 4.79
CA ARG A 5 12.79 -9.90 3.61
C ARG A 5 11.82 -11.06 3.84
N ASP A 6 12.30 -12.14 4.43
CA ASP A 6 11.50 -13.33 4.73
C ASP A 6 10.80 -13.22 6.08
N ARG A 7 10.84 -12.03 6.71
CA ARG A 7 10.15 -11.67 7.97
C ARG A 7 10.49 -12.57 9.17
N SER A 8 11.52 -13.40 9.04
CA SER A 8 12.09 -14.29 10.07
C SER A 8 13.12 -13.59 10.96
N HIS A 9 13.24 -12.27 10.85
CA HIS A 9 14.08 -11.49 11.75
C HIS A 9 13.60 -11.69 13.19
N TRP A 10 14.52 -12.04 14.09
CA TRP A 10 14.25 -12.46 15.47
C TRP A 10 13.36 -11.49 16.28
N ASN A 11 13.28 -10.21 15.89
CA ASN A 11 12.50 -9.18 16.57
C ASN A 11 11.27 -8.69 15.78
N SER A 12 10.92 -9.29 14.64
CA SER A 12 9.82 -8.80 13.80
C SER A 12 8.48 -8.77 14.55
N ALA A 13 8.23 -9.76 15.40
CA ALA A 13 7.02 -9.88 16.22
C ALA A 13 6.88 -8.79 17.32
N ASN A 14 7.96 -8.09 17.68
CA ASN A 14 7.94 -7.09 18.76
C ASN A 14 7.88 -5.64 18.26
N ILE A 15 7.87 -5.42 16.94
CA ILE A 15 7.74 -4.06 16.38
C ILE A 15 6.31 -3.59 16.61
N LYS A 16 6.13 -2.58 17.47
CA LYS A 16 4.83 -1.98 17.78
C LYS A 16 4.72 -0.60 17.14
N PRO A 17 3.56 -0.25 16.54
CA PRO A 17 3.29 1.12 16.12
C PRO A 17 3.40 2.07 17.32
N VAL A 18 4.02 3.23 17.10
CA VAL A 18 4.26 4.27 18.11
C VAL A 18 3.89 5.62 17.51
N ASP A 19 3.31 6.50 18.32
CA ASP A 19 2.85 7.82 17.89
C ASP A 19 4.08 8.74 17.63
N PRO A 20 4.25 9.26 16.40
CA PRO A 20 5.40 10.11 16.06
C PRO A 20 5.47 11.39 16.90
N VAL A 21 4.35 11.89 17.42
CA VAL A 21 4.34 13.08 18.28
C VAL A 21 4.90 12.77 19.65
N THR A 22 4.56 11.61 20.22
CA THR A 22 5.16 11.16 21.49
C THR A 22 6.65 10.89 21.39
N LEU A 23 7.13 10.52 20.19
CA LEU A 23 8.55 10.37 19.89
C LEU A 23 9.26 11.68 19.57
N GLY A 24 8.53 12.81 19.48
CA GLY A 24 9.09 14.10 19.09
C GLY A 24 9.53 14.19 17.63
N LEU A 25 9.03 13.29 16.76
CA LEU A 25 9.32 13.27 15.33
C LEU A 25 8.45 14.26 14.52
N SER A 26 7.29 14.66 15.07
CA SER A 26 6.39 15.66 14.50
C SER A 26 5.56 16.35 15.59
N THR A 27 4.90 17.46 15.27
CA THR A 27 3.87 18.09 16.10
C THR A 27 2.48 17.51 15.83
N GLN A 28 1.53 17.71 16.75
CA GLN A 28 0.13 17.33 16.51
C GLN A 28 -0.46 18.03 15.28
N ILE A 29 -0.11 19.30 15.06
CA ILE A 29 -0.61 20.08 13.92
C ILE A 29 -0.13 19.47 12.60
N GLU A 30 1.14 19.06 12.52
CA GLU A 30 1.69 18.41 11.33
C GLU A 30 1.06 17.03 11.08
N LEU A 31 0.85 16.25 12.15
CA LEU A 31 0.18 14.95 12.06
C LEU A 31 -1.26 15.11 11.54
N ASP A 32 -2.03 16.02 12.14
CA ASP A 32 -3.41 16.29 11.73
C ASP A 32 -3.50 16.77 10.28
N ALA A 33 -2.60 17.67 9.87
CA ALA A 33 -2.54 18.15 8.48
C ALA A 33 -2.22 17.02 7.49
N ALA A 34 -1.28 16.12 7.82
CA ALA A 34 -0.94 14.98 6.99
C ALA A 34 -2.13 14.01 6.85
N VAL A 35 -2.82 13.74 7.96
CA VAL A 35 -4.02 12.88 7.94
C VAL A 35 -5.14 13.52 7.12
N GLN A 36 -5.42 14.80 7.28
CA GLN A 36 -6.43 15.52 6.51
C GLN A 36 -6.13 15.50 5.01
N LYS A 37 -4.87 15.73 4.62
CA LYS A 37 -4.44 15.64 3.22
C LYS A 37 -4.65 14.23 2.66
N ALA A 38 -4.32 13.20 3.44
CA ALA A 38 -4.46 11.81 3.02
C ALA A 38 -5.94 11.44 2.78
N VAL A 39 -6.82 11.70 3.75
CA VAL A 39 -8.25 11.35 3.64
C VAL A 39 -8.96 12.10 2.50
N ALA A 40 -8.50 13.31 2.16
CA ALA A 40 -9.05 14.09 1.04
C ALA A 40 -8.92 13.35 -0.32
N THR A 41 -7.91 12.50 -0.47
CA THR A 41 -7.69 11.71 -1.69
C THR A 41 -8.36 10.34 -1.68
N SER A 42 -8.79 9.87 -0.50
CA SER A 42 -9.27 8.50 -0.28
C SER A 42 -10.51 8.17 -1.12
N GLY A 43 -11.35 9.17 -1.44
CA GLY A 43 -12.54 8.99 -2.27
C GLY A 43 -12.34 8.94 -3.78
N LEU A 44 -11.13 9.19 -4.29
CA LEU A 44 -10.88 9.08 -5.74
C LEU A 44 -11.05 7.62 -6.20
N GLY A 45 -11.76 7.43 -7.31
CA GLY A 45 -12.14 6.12 -7.85
C GLY A 45 -13.45 5.52 -7.35
N PHE A 46 -14.17 6.17 -6.44
CA PHE A 46 -15.55 5.81 -6.07
C PHE A 46 -16.62 6.75 -6.62
N THR A 47 -16.20 7.84 -7.25
CA THR A 47 -17.06 8.73 -8.03
C THR A 47 -17.15 8.23 -9.48
N ASN A 48 -18.06 8.79 -10.29
CA ASN A 48 -18.17 8.48 -11.73
C ASN A 48 -16.96 9.06 -12.50
N GLU A 49 -15.77 8.56 -12.21
CA GLU A 49 -14.51 8.99 -12.78
C GLU A 49 -14.26 8.23 -14.10
N PRO A 50 -13.98 8.92 -15.22
CA PRO A 50 -13.78 8.26 -16.52
C PRO A 50 -12.47 7.48 -16.63
N ASP A 51 -11.65 7.51 -15.58
CA ASP A 51 -10.34 6.87 -15.53
C ASP A 51 -10.46 5.34 -15.38
N PRO A 52 -9.96 4.55 -16.35
CA PRO A 52 -10.02 3.10 -16.28
C PRO A 52 -9.20 2.51 -15.12
N ASP A 53 -8.15 3.18 -14.65
CA ASP A 53 -7.36 2.71 -13.50
C ASP A 53 -8.10 2.96 -12.18
N ALA A 54 -8.90 4.02 -12.13
CA ALA A 54 -9.76 4.29 -10.98
C ALA A 54 -10.82 3.20 -10.80
N ARG A 55 -11.37 2.69 -11.91
CA ARG A 55 -12.28 1.52 -11.89
C ARG A 55 -11.60 0.25 -11.42
N LEU A 56 -10.35 0.02 -11.87
CA LEU A 56 -9.53 -1.12 -11.42
C LEU A 56 -9.27 -1.03 -9.91
N TYR A 57 -8.92 0.14 -9.40
CA TYR A 57 -8.78 0.41 -7.97
C TYR A 57 -10.07 0.14 -7.20
N ALA A 58 -11.20 0.64 -7.69
CA ALA A 58 -12.50 0.46 -7.04
C ALA A 58 -12.85 -1.03 -6.89
N SER A 59 -12.60 -1.84 -7.92
CA SER A 59 -12.88 -3.28 -7.90
C SER A 59 -11.89 -4.09 -7.08
N ALA A 60 -10.60 -3.72 -7.07
CA ALA A 60 -9.55 -4.54 -6.46
C ALA A 60 -9.21 -4.12 -5.02
N CYS A 61 -9.15 -2.82 -4.73
CA CYS A 61 -8.58 -2.29 -3.49
C CYS A 61 -9.60 -1.53 -2.64
N GLY A 62 -10.52 -0.84 -3.29
CA GLY A 62 -11.28 0.23 -2.65
C GLY A 62 -12.28 -0.25 -1.59
N SER A 63 -12.82 -1.47 -1.69
CA SER A 63 -13.76 -2.00 -0.67
C SER A 63 -13.16 -2.04 0.74
N CYS A 64 -11.84 -2.20 0.84
CA CYS A 64 -11.08 -2.22 2.08
C CYS A 64 -10.29 -0.94 2.36
N HIS A 65 -9.84 -0.22 1.33
CA HIS A 65 -8.96 0.95 1.49
C HIS A 65 -9.65 2.31 1.34
N TYR A 66 -10.94 2.35 1.02
CA TYR A 66 -11.71 3.59 1.00
C TYR A 66 -12.04 4.08 2.41
N ASN A 67 -11.74 5.35 2.68
CA ASN A 67 -12.16 6.12 3.84
C ASN A 67 -12.99 7.34 3.40
N SER A 68 -14.13 7.58 4.06
CA SER A 68 -15.05 8.71 3.79
C SER A 68 -15.20 9.69 4.96
N GLY A 69 -14.65 9.33 6.13
CA GLY A 69 -14.70 10.14 7.33
C GLY A 69 -13.51 11.10 7.44
N PRO A 70 -13.53 12.01 8.42
CA PRO A 70 -12.43 12.95 8.67
C PRO A 70 -11.15 12.27 9.16
N GLN A 71 -11.24 10.99 9.53
CA GLN A 71 -10.16 10.17 10.06
C GLN A 71 -10.24 8.77 9.43
N PRO A 72 -9.10 8.13 9.11
CA PRO A 72 -9.08 6.75 8.65
C PRO A 72 -9.66 5.80 9.69
N LEU A 73 -10.36 4.75 9.24
CA LEU A 73 -10.78 3.68 10.15
C LEU A 73 -9.56 2.82 10.51
N ALA A 74 -9.42 2.44 11.78
CA ALA A 74 -8.25 1.68 12.25
C ALA A 74 -8.02 0.36 11.48
N ALA A 75 -9.09 -0.31 11.04
CA ALA A 75 -9.01 -1.55 10.25
C ALA A 75 -8.96 -1.31 8.72
N ARG A 76 -8.86 -0.05 8.28
CA ARG A 76 -8.76 0.34 6.86
C ARG A 76 -7.59 1.30 6.66
N PRO A 77 -6.37 0.76 6.48
CA PRO A 77 -5.18 1.58 6.32
C PRO A 77 -5.34 2.58 5.18
N GLU A 78 -5.07 3.86 5.48
CA GLU A 78 -5.10 4.93 4.49
C GLU A 78 -3.86 4.86 3.59
N LEU A 79 -4.09 4.66 2.30
CA LEU A 79 -3.02 4.39 1.34
C LEU A 79 -2.12 5.61 1.14
N ALA A 80 -2.65 6.84 1.21
CA ALA A 80 -1.84 8.06 1.11
C ALA A 80 -0.84 8.26 2.25
N LEU A 81 -0.99 7.55 3.37
CA LEU A 81 -0.02 7.53 4.47
C LEU A 81 0.92 6.31 4.41
N ASN A 82 0.79 5.46 3.40
CA ASN A 82 1.56 4.22 3.31
C ASN A 82 2.91 4.44 2.62
N SER A 83 3.99 4.12 3.32
CA SER A 83 5.36 4.26 2.80
C SER A 83 5.62 3.41 1.54
N ALA A 84 4.89 2.32 1.34
CA ALA A 84 4.99 1.52 0.12
C ALA A 84 4.69 2.34 -1.14
N LEU A 85 3.90 3.42 -1.03
CA LEU A 85 3.58 4.33 -2.14
C LEU A 85 4.54 5.51 -2.26
N THR A 86 5.38 5.80 -1.26
CA THR A 86 6.30 6.95 -1.26
C THR A 86 7.77 6.57 -1.44
N LEU A 87 8.11 5.29 -1.30
CA LEU A 87 9.47 4.82 -1.55
C LEU A 87 9.91 5.05 -3.02
N PRO A 88 11.23 5.21 -3.27
CA PRO A 88 11.75 5.37 -4.63
C PRO A 88 11.50 4.16 -5.52
N GLU A 89 11.52 2.94 -4.95
CA GLU A 89 11.34 1.68 -5.67
C GLU A 89 9.96 1.06 -5.40
N PRO A 90 9.30 0.48 -6.42
CA PRO A 90 7.97 -0.12 -6.28
C PRO A 90 7.97 -1.51 -5.62
N THR A 91 9.13 -2.07 -5.28
CA THR A 91 9.26 -3.46 -4.82
C THR A 91 8.36 -3.78 -3.63
N ASN A 92 8.27 -2.89 -2.64
CA ASN A 92 7.42 -3.10 -1.46
C ASN A 92 5.93 -3.10 -1.83
N PHE A 93 5.51 -2.16 -2.69
CA PHE A 93 4.15 -2.12 -3.22
C PHE A 93 3.82 -3.42 -3.95
N ILE A 94 4.69 -3.84 -4.88
CA ILE A 94 4.48 -5.06 -5.68
C ILE A 94 4.36 -6.29 -4.77
N GLN A 95 5.26 -6.46 -3.79
CA GLN A 95 5.22 -7.60 -2.88
C GLN A 95 3.92 -7.65 -2.07
N VAL A 96 3.47 -6.51 -1.52
CA VAL A 96 2.23 -6.44 -0.75
C VAL A 96 1.00 -6.72 -1.62
N VAL A 97 0.94 -6.19 -2.84
CA VAL A 97 -0.17 -6.46 -3.76
C VAL A 97 -0.20 -7.93 -4.17
N LEU A 98 0.94 -8.51 -4.51
CA LEU A 98 1.00 -9.91 -4.94
C LEU A 98 0.73 -10.88 -3.79
N LYS A 99 1.39 -10.70 -2.65
CA LYS A 99 1.42 -11.67 -1.55
C LYS A 99 0.39 -11.39 -0.45
N GLY A 100 -0.14 -10.17 -0.37
CA GLY A 100 -1.06 -9.76 0.68
C GLY A 100 -0.35 -9.53 2.02
N VAL A 101 -1.16 -9.45 3.07
CA VAL A 101 -0.75 -9.29 4.47
C VAL A 101 -1.60 -10.23 5.34
N GLY A 102 -0.97 -11.19 6.01
CA GLY A 102 -1.65 -12.19 6.84
C GLY A 102 -2.12 -11.68 8.22
N LEU A 103 -2.93 -12.47 8.95
CA LEU A 103 -3.54 -12.09 10.24
C LEU A 103 -2.54 -11.83 11.39
N GLY A 104 -1.33 -12.37 11.30
CA GLY A 104 -0.23 -12.11 12.23
C GLY A 104 0.80 -11.11 11.69
N GLU A 105 0.51 -10.49 10.55
CA GLU A 105 1.39 -9.59 9.84
C GLU A 105 0.81 -8.18 9.84
N GLY A 106 1.60 -7.19 10.24
CA GLY A 106 1.12 -5.80 10.28
C GLY A 106 0.15 -5.55 11.43
N MET A 107 -1.10 -5.18 11.14
CA MET A 107 -2.08 -4.81 12.16
C MET A 107 -2.84 -6.05 12.69
N PRO A 108 -2.96 -6.23 14.02
CA PRO A 108 -3.67 -7.38 14.58
C PRO A 108 -5.08 -7.53 14.01
N ASN A 109 -5.40 -8.74 13.53
CA ASN A 109 -6.71 -9.12 12.98
C ASN A 109 -7.12 -8.41 11.67
N VAL A 110 -6.19 -7.71 11.00
CA VAL A 110 -6.42 -7.14 9.66
C VAL A 110 -5.68 -8.02 8.66
N MET A 111 -6.39 -8.50 7.64
CA MET A 111 -5.81 -9.28 6.55
C MET A 111 -6.06 -8.56 5.23
N MET A 112 -5.03 -8.49 4.39
CA MET A 112 -5.13 -8.10 2.99
C MET A 112 -4.87 -9.35 2.13
N PRO A 113 -5.81 -9.79 1.29
CA PRO A 113 -5.56 -10.92 0.40
C PRO A 113 -4.48 -10.56 -0.64
N GLY A 114 -3.69 -11.57 -1.04
CA GLY A 114 -2.75 -11.43 -2.16
C GLY A 114 -3.46 -11.56 -3.50
N PHE A 115 -3.06 -10.74 -4.46
CA PHE A 115 -3.64 -10.68 -5.81
C PHE A 115 -2.80 -11.39 -6.88
N GLU A 116 -1.78 -12.15 -6.48
CA GLU A 116 -0.85 -12.82 -7.40
C GLU A 116 -1.56 -13.60 -8.52
N LYS A 117 -2.63 -14.33 -8.21
CA LYS A 117 -3.36 -15.12 -9.22
C LYS A 117 -4.52 -14.37 -9.89
N ALA A 118 -4.89 -13.19 -9.38
CA ALA A 118 -6.09 -12.47 -9.78
C ALA A 118 -5.81 -11.28 -10.70
N LEU A 119 -4.62 -10.67 -10.56
CA LEU A 119 -4.22 -9.50 -11.36
C LEU A 119 -3.05 -9.86 -12.28
N SER A 120 -3.09 -9.33 -13.50
CA SER A 120 -1.97 -9.41 -14.44
C SER A 120 -0.83 -8.46 -14.04
N ASP A 121 0.31 -8.56 -14.71
CA ASP A 121 1.46 -7.67 -14.46
C ASP A 121 1.12 -6.22 -14.85
N ASP A 122 0.37 -6.04 -15.94
CA ASP A 122 -0.19 -4.75 -16.37
C ASP A 122 -1.17 -4.19 -15.32
N ASP A 123 -2.09 -4.99 -14.78
CA ASP A 123 -3.03 -4.53 -13.76
C ASP A 123 -2.30 -4.00 -12.51
N VAL A 124 -1.26 -4.72 -12.06
CA VAL A 124 -0.43 -4.28 -10.91
C VAL A 124 0.31 -2.99 -11.24
N ALA A 125 0.86 -2.86 -12.45
CA ALA A 125 1.52 -1.64 -12.90
C ALA A 125 0.57 -0.43 -12.97
N ARG A 126 -0.64 -0.64 -13.52
CA ARG A 126 -1.69 0.38 -13.59
C ARG A 126 -2.15 0.84 -12.22
N LEU A 127 -2.35 -0.10 -11.28
CA LEU A 127 -2.63 0.22 -9.88
C LEU A 127 -1.49 1.02 -9.24
N ALA A 128 -0.23 0.65 -9.49
CA ALA A 128 0.93 1.38 -8.96
C ALA A 128 0.94 2.83 -9.42
N VAL A 129 0.75 3.06 -10.73
CA VAL A 129 0.73 4.40 -11.34
C VAL A 129 -0.47 5.20 -10.82
N TYR A 130 -1.66 4.60 -10.80
CA TYR A 130 -2.87 5.25 -10.30
C TYR A 130 -2.72 5.67 -8.84
N LEU A 131 -2.29 4.76 -7.96
CA LEU A 131 -2.15 5.05 -6.55
C LEU A 131 -1.07 6.11 -6.30
N ARG A 132 0.07 6.02 -6.99
CA ARG A 132 1.14 7.01 -6.81
C ARG A 132 0.73 8.40 -7.30
N ARG A 133 0.03 8.52 -8.45
CA ARG A 133 -0.45 9.83 -8.96
C ARG A 133 -1.60 10.43 -8.15
N THR A 134 -2.39 9.60 -7.47
CA THR A 134 -3.61 10.07 -6.78
C THR A 134 -3.49 10.12 -5.25
N ARG A 135 -2.48 9.48 -4.65
CA ARG A 135 -2.28 9.42 -3.18
C ARG A 135 -0.96 10.03 -2.74
N THR A 136 -0.14 10.47 -3.69
CA THR A 136 1.15 11.11 -3.43
C THR A 136 1.37 12.26 -4.41
N ASP A 137 2.41 13.07 -4.19
CA ASP A 137 2.86 14.11 -5.12
C ASP A 137 4.10 13.68 -5.92
N LEU A 138 4.41 12.37 -5.96
CA LEU A 138 5.61 11.83 -6.58
C LEU A 138 5.36 11.42 -8.03
N PRO A 139 6.39 11.47 -8.90
CA PRO A 139 6.27 10.96 -10.26
C PRO A 139 5.97 9.46 -10.25
N PRO A 140 5.31 8.94 -11.30
CA PRO A 140 5.09 7.51 -11.45
C PRO A 140 6.43 6.77 -11.49
N TRP A 141 6.44 5.55 -10.95
CA TRP A 141 7.58 4.65 -11.14
C TRP A 141 7.68 4.23 -12.61
N THR A 142 8.90 3.97 -13.07
CA THR A 142 9.15 3.34 -14.37
C THR A 142 9.26 1.83 -14.24
N ASP A 143 9.03 1.10 -15.33
CA ASP A 143 9.31 -0.33 -15.46
C ASP A 143 8.61 -1.23 -14.43
N VAL A 144 7.44 -0.80 -13.91
CA VAL A 144 6.72 -1.54 -12.86
C VAL A 144 6.33 -2.93 -13.36
N GLU A 145 5.74 -3.03 -14.56
CA GLU A 145 5.32 -4.31 -15.16
C GLU A 145 6.49 -5.30 -15.25
N SER A 146 7.63 -4.87 -15.79
CA SER A 146 8.86 -5.67 -15.86
C SER A 146 9.35 -6.14 -14.49
N LYS A 147 9.26 -5.29 -13.46
CA LYS A 147 9.62 -5.65 -12.08
C LYS A 147 8.64 -6.67 -11.48
N VAL A 148 7.35 -6.56 -11.78
CA VAL A 148 6.33 -7.54 -11.35
C VAL A 148 6.64 -8.91 -11.97
N ALA A 149 6.90 -8.96 -13.28
CA ALA A 149 7.28 -10.18 -13.98
C ALA A 149 8.53 -10.83 -13.37
N ALA A 150 9.56 -10.03 -13.08
CA ALA A 150 10.80 -10.51 -12.46
C ALA A 150 10.56 -11.10 -11.05
N ILE A 151 9.71 -10.46 -10.24
CA ILE A 151 9.35 -10.93 -8.89
C ILE A 151 8.58 -12.25 -8.96
N ARG A 152 7.63 -12.38 -9.90
CA ARG A 152 6.89 -13.63 -10.12
C ARG A 152 7.79 -14.77 -10.58
N ALA A 153 8.72 -14.49 -11.50
CA ALA A 153 9.69 -15.48 -11.97
C ALA A 153 10.59 -15.99 -10.82
N GLN A 154 11.00 -15.11 -9.91
CA GLN A 154 11.78 -15.48 -8.72
C GLN A 154 10.97 -16.39 -7.78
N ALA A 155 9.68 -16.12 -7.58
CA ALA A 155 8.82 -16.94 -6.73
C ALA A 155 8.61 -18.36 -7.31
N SER A 156 8.47 -18.47 -8.64
CA SER A 156 8.35 -19.77 -9.33
C SER A 156 9.65 -20.58 -9.33
N ALA A 157 10.80 -19.97 -9.07
CA ALA A 157 12.11 -20.61 -9.05
C ALA A 157 12.55 -21.05 -7.64
N ALA A 158 11.82 -20.69 -6.59
CA ALA A 158 12.08 -21.16 -5.23
C ALA A 158 11.60 -22.61 -5.07
N PRO A 159 12.47 -23.54 -4.59
CA PRO A 159 12.14 -24.96 -4.44
C PRO A 159 11.10 -25.26 -3.35
#